data_AF-A0A7S3ZFN2-F1
#
_entry.id   AF-A0A7S3ZFN2-F1
#
_cell.length_a   1.000
_cell.length_b   1.000
_cell.length_c   1.000
_cell.angle_alpha   90.00
_cell.angle_beta   90.00
_cell.angle_gamma   90.00
#
_symmetry.space_group_name_H-M   'P 1'
#
loop_
_entity.id
_entity.type
_entity.pdbx_description
1 polymer ?
#
loop_
_entity_poly.entity_id
_entity_poly.type
_entity_poly.pdbx_seq_one_letter_code
_entity_poly.pdbx_strand_id
1 'polypeptide(L)'
;NIGSKAALGLVWLSYMWFVLLTPDAPGNSALDLDPNALKEATALSVNFWFVTPLVLPQLAPVIHPALEGLFETLITWSVLYFGFLSENRAQKQNMLGFLVGTAFLTNVFYIPYLAIRNAAPDLVALSGEESERKQQKSLERLVENKIFGPLLAGIATFAISWGLFARPEY
;
A
#
# COMPACT_ATOMS: atom_id res chain seq x y z
N ASN A 1 19.79 -11.82 -16.37
CA ASN A 1 20.61 -12.96 -15.90
C ASN A 1 19.86 -13.70 -14.80
N ILE A 2 19.49 -14.96 -15.00
CA ILE A 2 18.56 -15.71 -14.12
C ILE A 2 19.15 -15.90 -12.71
N GLY A 3 20.46 -16.14 -12.61
CA GLY A 3 21.14 -16.32 -11.32
C GLY A 3 21.08 -15.08 -10.40
N SER A 4 21.12 -13.87 -10.97
CA SER A 4 21.01 -12.63 -10.19
C SER A 4 19.60 -12.43 -9.61
N LYS A 5 18.55 -12.81 -10.35
CA LYS A 5 17.17 -12.74 -9.86
C LYS A 5 16.89 -13.75 -8.74
N ALA A 6 17.44 -14.96 -8.85
CA ALA A 6 17.33 -15.98 -7.82
C ALA A 6 18.05 -15.57 -6.52
N ALA A 7 19.25 -14.99 -6.62
CA ALA A 7 19.98 -14.46 -5.47
C ALA A 7 19.20 -13.33 -4.77
N LEU A 8 18.64 -12.39 -5.53
CA LEU A 8 17.79 -11.31 -4.97
C LEU A 8 16.54 -11.86 -4.27
N GLY A 9 15.90 -12.88 -4.85
CA GLY A 9 14.76 -13.56 -4.23
C GLY A 9 15.13 -14.24 -2.91
N LEU A 10 16.28 -14.90 -2.84
CA LEU A 10 16.78 -15.50 -1.61
C LEU A 10 17.11 -14.46 -0.54
N VAL A 11 17.83 -13.38 -0.90
CA VAL A 11 18.10 -12.27 0.03
C VAL A 11 16.80 -11.67 0.56
N TRP A 12 15.80 -11.48 -0.32
CA TRP A 12 14.49 -11.00 0.09
C TRP A 12 13.78 -11.95 1.05
N LEU A 13 13.72 -13.25 0.74
CA LEU A 13 13.09 -14.24 1.63
C LEU A 13 13.81 -14.33 2.98
N SER A 14 15.14 -14.26 3.01
CA SER A 14 15.93 -14.22 4.25
C SER A 14 15.65 -12.94 5.05
N TYR A 15 15.55 -11.79 4.38
CA TYR A 15 15.15 -10.53 5.01
C TYR A 15 13.74 -10.63 5.61
N MET A 16 12.79 -11.21 4.87
CA MET A 16 11.42 -11.41 5.34
C MET A 16 11.33 -12.32 6.55
N TRP A 17 12.07 -13.43 6.52
CA TRP A 17 12.17 -14.35 7.64
C TRP A 17 12.74 -13.65 8.88
N PHE A 18 13.82 -12.88 8.71
CA PHE A 18 14.43 -12.14 9.80
C PHE A 18 13.48 -11.11 10.41
N VAL A 19 12.88 -10.24 9.58
CA VAL A 19 12.07 -9.12 10.06
C VAL A 19 10.72 -9.56 10.63
N LEU A 20 10.06 -10.57 10.04
CA LEU A 20 8.71 -10.95 10.46
C LEU A 20 8.68 -12.08 11.50
N LEU A 21 9.65 -13.00 11.48
CA LEU A 21 9.53 -14.26 12.23
C LEU A 21 10.60 -14.41 13.31
N THR A 22 11.65 -13.58 13.31
CA THR A 22 12.75 -13.70 14.26
C THR A 22 12.54 -12.76 15.45
N PRO A 23 12.64 -13.24 16.71
CA PRO A 23 12.50 -12.42 17.91
C PRO A 23 13.60 -11.36 18.09
N ASP A 24 14.73 -11.52 17.40
CA ASP A 24 15.88 -10.61 17.46
C ASP A 24 15.68 -9.33 16.62
N ALA A 25 14.62 -9.29 15.80
CA ALA A 25 14.26 -8.09 15.05
C ALA A 25 13.59 -7.06 15.98
N PRO A 26 13.78 -5.75 15.74
CA PRO A 26 13.15 -4.72 16.55
C PRO A 26 11.62 -4.73 16.37
N GLY A 27 10.89 -5.07 17.44
CA GLY A 27 9.43 -5.18 17.47
C GLY A 27 8.97 -6.58 17.87
N ASN A 28 7.66 -6.77 18.04
CA ASN A 28 7.12 -8.11 18.24
C ASN A 28 7.12 -8.86 16.90
N SER A 29 7.54 -10.12 16.93
CA SER A 29 7.42 -11.01 15.79
C SER A 29 5.97 -11.13 15.34
N ALA A 30 5.75 -11.43 14.07
CA ALA A 30 4.42 -11.69 13.52
C ALA A 30 3.68 -12.83 14.23
N LEU A 31 4.44 -13.75 14.84
CA LEU A 31 3.94 -14.90 15.60
C LEU A 31 3.44 -14.53 17.01
N ASP A 32 3.95 -13.44 17.58
CA ASP A 32 3.64 -12.97 18.94
C ASP A 32 2.82 -11.67 18.89
N LEU A 33 1.99 -11.50 17.86
CA LEU A 33 1.17 -10.30 17.69
C LEU A 33 0.15 -10.18 18.82
N ASP A 34 0.10 -9.01 19.47
CA ASP A 34 -0.92 -8.71 20.46
C ASP A 34 -2.31 -8.73 19.79
N PRO A 35 -3.26 -9.55 20.28
CA PRO A 35 -4.64 -9.55 19.79
C PRO A 35 -5.31 -8.17 19.85
N ASN A 36 -4.90 -7.29 20.76
CA ASN A 36 -5.41 -5.93 20.83
C ASN A 36 -4.93 -5.08 19.65
N ALA A 37 -3.67 -5.23 19.24
CA ALA A 37 -3.14 -4.54 18.07
C ALA A 37 -3.87 -4.96 16.77
N LEU A 38 -4.25 -6.24 16.65
CA LEU A 38 -5.08 -6.70 15.53
C LEU A 38 -6.48 -6.08 15.52
N LYS A 39 -7.11 -5.99 16.69
CA LYS A 39 -8.42 -5.32 16.82
C LYS A 39 -8.32 -3.85 16.47
N GLU A 40 -7.28 -3.17 16.94
CA GLU A 40 -7.02 -1.77 16.66
C GLU A 40 -6.75 -1.52 15.17
N ALA A 41 -5.89 -2.33 14.54
CA ALA A 41 -5.64 -2.26 13.09
C ALA A 41 -6.91 -2.52 12.27
N THR A 42 -7.76 -3.45 12.72
CA THR A 42 -9.05 -3.72 12.08
C THR A 42 -10.00 -2.54 12.25
N ALA A 43 -10.06 -1.95 13.45
CA ALA A 43 -10.89 -0.78 13.73
C ALA A 43 -10.45 0.43 12.88
N LEU A 44 -9.15 0.68 12.78
CA LEU A 44 -8.57 1.70 11.89
C LEU A 44 -8.96 1.45 10.43
N SER A 45 -8.89 0.19 9.99
CA SER A 45 -9.29 -0.20 8.63
C SER A 45 -10.79 -0.01 8.37
N VAL A 46 -11.64 -0.12 9.39
CA VAL A 46 -13.09 0.19 9.27
C VAL A 46 -13.30 1.69 9.09
N ASN A 47 -12.49 2.54 9.71
CA ASN A 47 -12.57 4.01 9.58
C ASN A 47 -11.87 4.57 8.33
N PHE A 48 -11.58 3.73 7.33
CA PHE A 48 -10.86 4.09 6.10
C PHE A 48 -11.30 5.44 5.50
N TRP A 49 -10.33 6.34 5.30
CA TRP A 49 -10.48 7.72 4.82
C TRP A 49 -11.60 8.51 5.51
N PHE A 50 -11.88 8.19 6.78
CA PHE A 50 -12.98 8.77 7.56
C PHE A 50 -14.37 8.60 6.92
N VAL A 51 -14.53 7.63 6.02
CA VAL A 51 -15.80 7.40 5.31
C VAL A 51 -16.85 6.83 6.27
N THR A 52 -16.49 5.82 7.06
CA THR A 52 -17.40 5.19 8.02
C THR A 52 -17.90 6.16 9.09
N PRO A 53 -17.06 6.95 9.77
CA PRO A 53 -17.57 7.94 10.72
C PRO A 53 -18.46 9.02 10.07
N LEU A 54 -18.29 9.30 8.77
CA LEU A 54 -19.13 10.27 8.05
C LEU A 54 -20.48 9.70 7.59
N VAL A 55 -20.50 8.45 7.11
CA VAL A 55 -21.68 7.84 6.47
C VAL A 55 -22.47 6.96 7.44
N LEU A 56 -21.78 6.24 8.33
CA LEU A 56 -22.35 5.26 9.26
C LEU A 56 -21.73 5.46 10.66
N PRO A 57 -21.95 6.61 11.32
CA PRO A 57 -21.33 6.93 12.61
C PRO A 57 -21.66 5.91 13.70
N GLN A 58 -22.82 5.26 13.64
CA GLN A 58 -23.22 4.22 14.59
C GLN A 58 -22.41 2.91 14.51
N LEU A 59 -21.66 2.71 13.41
CA LEU A 59 -20.78 1.55 13.21
C LEU A 59 -19.30 1.92 13.30
N ALA A 60 -18.97 3.19 13.46
CA ALA A 60 -17.59 3.68 13.50
C ALA A 60 -16.97 3.36 14.86
N PRO A 61 -15.88 2.56 14.91
CA PRO A 61 -15.09 2.39 16.12
C PRO A 61 -14.49 3.73 16.57
N VAL A 62 -14.42 3.94 17.88
CA VAL A 62 -13.73 5.10 18.47
C VAL A 62 -12.28 4.73 18.72
N ILE A 63 -11.35 5.53 18.16
CA ILE A 63 -9.91 5.26 18.17
C ILE A 63 -9.18 6.58 18.46
N HIS A 64 -8.00 6.48 19.05
CA HIS A 64 -7.16 7.63 19.35
C HIS A 64 -6.85 8.43 18.06
N PRO A 65 -7.16 9.74 17.99
CA PRO A 65 -7.07 10.51 16.74
C PRO A 65 -5.69 10.54 16.10
N ALA A 66 -4.62 10.51 16.90
CA ALA A 66 -3.25 10.42 16.39
C ALA A 66 -2.99 9.14 15.57
N LEU A 67 -3.60 8.02 15.98
CA LEU A 67 -3.45 6.74 15.28
C LEU A 67 -4.28 6.71 14.01
N GLU A 68 -5.50 7.25 14.04
CA GLU A 68 -6.32 7.45 12.84
C GLU A 68 -5.60 8.35 11.83
N GLY A 69 -5.12 9.52 12.26
CA GLY A 69 -4.40 10.45 11.39
C GLY A 69 -3.15 9.83 10.77
N LEU A 70 -2.36 9.08 11.56
CA LEU A 70 -1.18 8.37 11.07
C LEU A 70 -1.55 7.28 10.06
N PHE A 71 -2.51 6.42 10.40
CA PHE A 71 -2.96 5.32 9.56
C PHE A 71 -3.47 5.82 8.21
N GLU A 72 -4.37 6.81 8.22
CA GLU A 72 -4.96 7.36 7.01
C GLU A 72 -3.93 8.09 6.14
N THR A 73 -2.95 8.76 6.76
CA THR A 73 -1.82 9.36 6.03
C THR A 73 -0.98 8.30 5.36
N LEU A 74 -0.66 7.20 6.05
CA LEU A 74 0.12 6.09 5.49
C LEU A 74 -0.61 5.40 4.34
N ILE A 75 -1.91 5.14 4.48
CA ILE A 75 -2.75 4.60 3.41
C ILE A 75 -2.78 5.53 2.20
N THR A 76 -2.93 6.84 2.44
CA THR A 76 -2.97 7.84 1.36
C THR A 76 -1.63 7.92 0.64
N TRP A 77 -0.51 7.89 1.38
CA TRP A 77 0.84 7.79 0.82
C TRP A 77 1.01 6.52 -0.02
N SER A 78 0.56 5.39 0.50
CA SER A 78 0.55 4.10 -0.18
C SER A 78 -0.20 4.14 -1.51
N VAL A 79 -1.33 4.85 -1.56
CA VAL A 79 -2.13 5.00 -2.79
C VAL A 79 -1.40 5.86 -3.85
N LEU A 80 -0.47 6.75 -3.47
CA LEU A 80 0.34 7.49 -4.45
C LEU A 80 1.20 6.57 -5.32
N TYR A 81 1.59 5.39 -4.83
CA TYR A 81 2.32 4.41 -5.64
C TYR A 81 1.49 3.89 -6.81
N PHE A 82 0.14 3.96 -6.77
CA PHE A 82 -0.69 3.68 -7.95
C PHE A 82 -0.40 4.63 -9.11
N GLY A 83 0.20 5.80 -8.85
CA GLY A 83 0.81 6.69 -9.84
C GLY A 83 1.68 5.95 -10.87
N PHE A 84 2.46 4.97 -10.40
CA PHE A 84 3.36 4.18 -11.25
C PHE A 84 2.63 3.31 -12.28
N LEU A 85 1.33 3.03 -12.12
CA LEU A 85 0.54 2.31 -13.14
C LEU A 85 0.53 3.05 -14.48
N SER A 86 0.55 4.39 -14.48
CA SER A 86 0.55 5.20 -15.71
C SER A 86 1.83 5.08 -16.53
N GLU A 87 2.96 4.77 -15.88
CA GLU A 87 4.26 4.68 -16.54
C GLU A 87 4.47 3.35 -17.27
N ASN A 88 3.66 2.32 -16.93
CA ASN A 88 4.00 0.93 -17.21
C ASN A 88 3.35 0.35 -18.47
N ARG A 89 3.38 1.10 -19.57
CA ARG A 89 2.76 0.71 -20.86
C ARG A 89 3.34 -0.55 -21.50
N ALA A 90 4.47 -1.05 -21.02
CA ALA A 90 5.18 -2.14 -21.68
C ALA A 90 5.83 -3.18 -20.76
N GLN A 91 5.42 -3.24 -19.49
CA GLN A 91 5.73 -4.41 -18.66
C GLN A 91 4.65 -5.49 -18.79
N LYS A 92 5.11 -6.73 -18.97
CA LYS A 92 4.29 -7.93 -19.16
C LYS A 92 3.66 -8.48 -17.88
N GLN A 93 3.89 -7.86 -16.72
CA GLN A 93 3.54 -8.43 -15.42
C GLN A 93 2.55 -7.55 -14.67
N ASN A 94 1.58 -8.20 -14.03
CA ASN A 94 0.51 -7.58 -13.26
C ASN A 94 1.06 -6.82 -12.03
N MET A 95 1.44 -5.55 -12.24
CA MET A 95 1.97 -4.65 -11.22
C MET A 95 0.92 -4.27 -10.16
N LEU A 96 -0.35 -4.56 -10.42
CA LEU A 96 -1.46 -4.24 -9.51
C LEU A 96 -1.33 -4.97 -8.17
N GLY A 97 -1.05 -6.28 -8.19
CA GLY A 97 -0.83 -7.05 -6.96
C GLY A 97 0.41 -6.56 -6.18
N PHE A 98 1.42 -6.11 -6.90
CA PHE A 98 2.61 -5.53 -6.31
C PHE A 98 2.34 -4.21 -5.59
N LEU A 99 1.58 -3.32 -6.22
CA LEU A 99 1.22 -2.02 -5.67
C LEU A 99 0.28 -2.16 -4.49
N VAL A 100 -0.65 -3.11 -4.54
CA VAL A 100 -1.49 -3.46 -3.38
C VAL A 100 -0.62 -3.99 -2.25
N GLY A 101 0.33 -4.89 -2.51
CA GLY A 101 1.26 -5.37 -1.47
C GLY A 101 2.11 -4.24 -0.87
N THR A 102 2.64 -3.36 -1.70
CA THR A 102 3.40 -2.18 -1.26
C THR A 102 2.53 -1.20 -0.49
N ALA A 103 1.24 -1.09 -0.82
CA ALA A 103 0.33 -0.22 -0.10
C ALA A 103 0.11 -0.66 1.35
N PHE A 104 0.17 -1.97 1.64
CA PHE A 104 -0.02 -2.51 2.99
C PHE A 104 1.28 -2.74 3.75
N LEU A 105 2.35 -3.20 3.10
CA LEU A 105 3.60 -3.59 3.77
C LEU A 105 4.81 -2.79 3.29
N THR A 106 4.62 -1.68 2.56
CA THR A 106 5.60 -0.66 2.08
C THR A 106 7.08 -1.09 1.96
N ASN A 107 7.73 -1.39 3.07
CA ASN A 107 9.12 -1.85 3.19
C ASN A 107 9.40 -3.28 2.65
N VAL A 108 8.40 -4.17 2.63
CA VAL A 108 8.56 -5.59 2.29
C VAL A 108 8.61 -5.82 0.78
N PHE A 109 7.81 -5.09 0.03
CA PHE A 109 7.58 -5.37 -1.38
C PHE A 109 8.60 -4.66 -2.30
N TYR A 110 9.30 -3.63 -1.83
CA TYR A 110 10.19 -2.85 -2.70
C TYR A 110 11.30 -3.68 -3.40
N ILE A 111 11.92 -4.64 -2.70
CA ILE A 111 13.02 -5.46 -3.24
C ILE A 111 12.57 -6.42 -4.37
N PRO A 112 11.48 -7.20 -4.20
CA PRO A 112 10.92 -8.03 -5.27
C PRO A 112 10.62 -7.25 -6.54
N TYR A 113 10.08 -6.04 -6.41
CA TYR A 113 9.80 -5.21 -7.58
C TYR A 113 11.04 -4.80 -8.32
N LEU A 114 12.09 -4.37 -7.62
CA LEU A 114 13.36 -4.05 -8.26
C LEU A 114 13.99 -5.27 -8.96
N ALA A 115 13.78 -6.48 -8.45
CA ALA A 115 14.29 -7.72 -9.05
C ALA A 115 13.49 -8.17 -10.28
N ILE A 116 12.17 -7.89 -10.30
CA ILE A 116 11.24 -8.36 -11.31
C ILE A 116 11.09 -7.35 -12.47
N ARG A 117 11.17 -6.04 -12.19
CA ARG A 117 11.02 -4.99 -13.21
C ARG A 117 12.04 -5.15 -14.33
N ASN A 118 11.61 -4.97 -15.58
CA ASN A 118 12.50 -4.97 -16.74
C ASN A 118 13.06 -3.57 -16.97
N ALA A 119 14.36 -3.46 -17.28
CA ALA A 119 15.07 -2.19 -17.45
C ALA A 119 14.77 -1.48 -18.78
N ALA A 120 14.20 -2.18 -19.76
CA ALA A 120 13.78 -1.63 -21.04
C ALA A 120 12.58 -2.43 -21.55
N PRO A 121 11.47 -1.77 -21.92
CA PRO A 121 10.39 -2.46 -22.60
C PRO A 121 10.73 -2.61 -24.09
N ASP A 122 11.37 -3.71 -24.47
CA ASP A 122 11.38 -4.11 -25.88
C ASP A 122 10.00 -4.70 -26.23
N LEU A 123 9.30 -4.04 -27.14
CA LEU A 123 8.34 -4.46 -28.19
C LEU A 123 7.40 -5.69 -27.99
N VAL A 124 7.33 -6.34 -26.83
CA VAL A 124 6.49 -7.53 -26.58
C VAL A 124 5.15 -7.17 -25.91
N ALA A 125 4.61 -5.98 -26.21
CA ALA A 125 3.35 -5.47 -25.68
C ALA A 125 2.09 -6.10 -26.34
N LEU A 126 2.25 -7.10 -27.22
CA LEU A 126 1.14 -7.62 -28.03
C LEU A 126 0.43 -8.85 -27.43
N SER A 127 0.89 -9.43 -26.31
CA SER A 127 0.38 -10.74 -25.84
C SER A 127 -0.35 -10.75 -24.49
N GLY A 128 -0.75 -9.60 -23.91
CA GLY A 128 -1.58 -9.59 -22.69
C GLY A 128 -3.04 -9.88 -23.01
N GLU A 129 -3.73 -10.63 -22.16
CA GLU A 129 -5.17 -10.92 -22.32
C GLU A 129 -5.97 -9.60 -22.39
N GLU A 130 -6.98 -9.54 -23.26
CA GLU A 130 -7.73 -8.31 -23.56
C GLU A 130 -8.41 -7.71 -22.30
N SER A 131 -8.74 -8.57 -21.33
CA SER A 131 -9.30 -8.21 -20.03
C SER A 131 -8.32 -7.41 -19.17
N GLU A 132 -7.06 -7.86 -19.06
CA GLU A 132 -6.02 -7.22 -18.24
C GLU A 132 -5.68 -5.83 -18.78
N ARG A 133 -5.61 -5.68 -20.11
CA ARG A 133 -5.39 -4.37 -20.76
C ARG A 133 -6.52 -3.40 -20.49
N LYS A 134 -7.77 -3.87 -20.48
CA LYS A 134 -8.94 -3.02 -20.22
C LYS A 134 -8.99 -2.55 -18.76
N GLN A 135 -8.65 -3.42 -17.82
CA GLN A 135 -8.52 -3.08 -16.40
C GLN A 135 -7.39 -2.07 -16.18
N GLN A 136 -6.20 -2.32 -16.74
CA GLN A 136 -5.06 -1.40 -16.66
C GLN A 136 -5.41 -0.02 -17.24
N LYS A 137 -5.98 0.05 -18.45
CA LYS A 137 -6.38 1.31 -19.09
C LYS A 137 -7.43 2.08 -18.27
N SER A 138 -8.30 1.39 -17.54
CA SER A 138 -9.28 2.01 -16.66
C SER A 138 -8.62 2.62 -15.43
N LEU A 139 -7.65 1.91 -14.83
CA LEU A 139 -6.88 2.40 -13.68
C LEU A 139 -5.94 3.54 -14.06
N GLU A 140 -5.29 3.48 -15.22
CA GLU A 140 -4.46 4.58 -15.76
C GLU A 140 -5.30 5.86 -15.89
N ARG A 141 -6.50 5.77 -16.45
CA ARG A 141 -7.41 6.92 -16.57
C ARG A 141 -7.81 7.52 -15.22
N LEU A 142 -7.94 6.69 -14.18
CA LEU A 142 -8.25 7.15 -12.83
C LEU A 142 -7.06 7.89 -12.23
N VAL A 143 -5.85 7.36 -12.40
CA VAL A 143 -4.60 7.91 -11.87
C VAL A 143 -4.16 9.18 -12.61
N GLU A 144 -4.31 9.21 -13.94
CA GLU A 144 -3.99 10.38 -14.78
C GLU A 144 -5.03 11.52 -14.67
N ASN A 145 -6.12 11.29 -13.95
CA ASN A 145 -7.11 12.34 -13.73
C ASN A 145 -6.50 13.49 -12.92
N LYS A 146 -6.70 14.72 -13.39
CA LYS A 146 -6.22 15.95 -12.73
C LYS A 146 -6.70 16.10 -11.29
N ILE A 147 -7.77 15.40 -10.92
CA ILE A 147 -8.39 15.43 -9.59
C ILE A 147 -7.69 14.48 -8.62
N PHE A 148 -7.08 13.39 -9.10
CA PHE A 148 -6.57 12.30 -8.25
C PHE A 148 -5.50 12.78 -7.27
N GLY A 149 -4.46 13.47 -7.76
CA GLY A 149 -3.39 14.02 -6.91
C GLY A 149 -3.89 15.01 -5.85
N PRO A 150 -4.64 16.07 -6.25
CA PRO A 150 -5.20 17.03 -5.29
C PRO A 150 -6.14 16.40 -4.26
N LEU A 151 -6.95 15.40 -4.65
CA LEU A 151 -7.83 14.68 -3.74
C LEU A 151 -7.03 13.98 -2.64
N LEU A 152 -6.00 13.21 -3.01
CA LEU A 152 -5.14 12.52 -2.05
C LEU A 152 -4.38 13.51 -1.17
N ALA A 153 -3.89 14.62 -1.73
CA ALA A 153 -3.25 15.68 -0.95
C ALA A 153 -4.21 16.29 0.09
N GLY A 154 -5.48 16.49 -0.29
CA GLY A 154 -6.53 16.95 0.62
C GLY A 154 -6.79 15.97 1.76
N ILE A 155 -6.94 14.68 1.44
CA ILE A 155 -7.15 13.62 2.43
C ILE A 155 -5.95 13.53 3.39
N ALA A 156 -4.73 13.53 2.87
CA ALA A 156 -3.52 13.48 3.70
C ALA A 156 -3.39 14.71 4.61
N THR A 157 -3.67 15.91 4.09
CA THR A 157 -3.64 17.15 4.89
C THR A 157 -4.69 17.11 5.99
N PHE A 158 -5.89 16.63 5.69
CA PHE A 158 -6.96 16.44 6.67
C PHE A 158 -6.55 15.42 7.74
N ALA A 159 -6.02 14.26 7.35
CA ALA A 159 -5.56 13.22 8.27
C ALA A 159 -4.45 13.70 9.20
N ILE A 160 -3.46 14.44 8.69
CA ILE A 160 -2.40 15.05 9.51
C ILE A 160 -2.99 16.07 10.47
N SER A 161 -3.90 16.93 10.00
CA SER A 161 -4.55 17.93 10.85
C SER A 161 -5.39 17.27 11.95
N TRP A 162 -6.09 16.18 11.61
CA TRP A 162 -6.84 15.37 12.57
C TRP A 162 -5.92 14.80 13.64
N GLY A 163 -4.82 14.14 13.25
CA GLY A 163 -3.88 13.55 14.19
C GLY A 163 -3.19 14.56 15.13
N LEU A 164 -3.03 15.81 14.71
CA LEU A 164 -2.36 16.86 15.49
C LEU A 164 -3.31 17.66 16.39
N PHE A 165 -4.53 17.92 15.95
CA PHE A 165 -5.43 18.88 16.62
C PHE A 165 -6.70 18.25 17.19
N ALA A 166 -7.07 17.04 16.77
CA ALA A 166 -8.21 16.35 17.38
C ALA A 166 -7.84 15.92 18.80
N ARG A 167 -8.79 16.15 19.72
CA ARG A 167 -8.55 15.88 21.13
C ARG A 167 -8.67 14.37 21.40
N PRO A 168 -7.77 13.79 22.20
CA PRO A 168 -7.80 12.36 22.54
C PRO A 168 -8.84 12.01 23.62
N GLU A 169 -9.70 12.96 24.02
CA GLU A 169 -10.69 12.76 25.10
C GLU A 169 -11.95 11.98 24.65
N TYR A 170 -11.86 11.26 23.53
CA TYR A 170 -12.83 10.29 23.05
C TYR A 170 -12.15 8.96 22.75
#